data_AF-A0A7S4NDL1-F1
#
_entry.id   AF-A0A7S4NDL1-F1
#
_cell.length_a   1.000
_cell.length_b   1.000
_cell.length_c   1.000
_cell.angle_alpha   90.00
_cell.angle_beta   90.00
_cell.angle_gamma   90.00
#
_symmetry.space_group_name_H-M   'P 1'
#
loop_
_entity.id
_entity.type
_entity.pdbx_description
1 polymer ?
#
loop_
_entity_poly.entity_id
_entity_poly.type
_entity_poly.pdbx_seq_one_letter_code
_entity_poly.pdbx_strand_id
1 'polypeptide(L)'
;MTLGHLYLDPWDPRPCMLEKGTPVEVASDGGNRVYVISMQGTPGVHASNQERLDDFLAKWKEKCGLTATKQTMFEHCPGIHDPRRGYGLTISFLLCLQRAKDLGEKVAFVFEDDARLLDVTLCDKNSRAEYLSGLPDNAFLTFLGGHTWKYPKNTTGSFSPLSPQPFRETLSSYGSYGFAVPQHSLD
;
A
#
# COMPACT_ATOMS: atom_id res chain seq x y z
N MET A 1 30.60 -37.43 -1.00
CA MET A 1 30.25 -36.34 -0.08
C MET A 1 30.12 -35.08 -0.91
N THR A 2 28.89 -34.66 -1.19
CA THR A 2 28.59 -33.51 -2.03
C THR A 2 27.45 -32.77 -1.35
N LEU A 3 27.70 -31.52 -0.99
CA LEU A 3 26.75 -30.59 -0.38
C LEU A 3 25.67 -30.25 -1.41
N GLY A 4 24.44 -30.73 -1.20
CA GLY A 4 23.26 -30.27 -1.93
C GLY A 4 22.74 -28.99 -1.27
N HIS A 5 22.99 -27.84 -1.88
CA HIS A 5 22.26 -26.61 -1.55
C HIS A 5 20.87 -26.70 -2.19
N LEU A 6 19.84 -26.81 -1.36
CA LEU A 6 18.44 -26.58 -1.76
C LEU A 6 18.24 -25.06 -1.91
N TYR A 7 18.30 -24.60 -3.16
CA TYR A 7 17.79 -23.27 -3.53
C TYR A 7 16.27 -23.40 -3.64
N LEU A 8 15.53 -22.78 -2.71
CA LEU A 8 14.10 -22.50 -2.90
C LEU A 8 14.00 -21.18 -3.68
N ASP A 9 13.38 -21.25 -4.85
CA ASP A 9 13.12 -20.10 -5.73
C ASP A 9 12.02 -19.22 -5.10
N PRO A 10 12.32 -17.97 -4.68
CA PRO A 10 11.31 -17.11 -4.07
C PRO A 10 10.29 -16.57 -5.08
N TRP A 11 10.47 -16.76 -6.41
CA TRP A 11 9.59 -16.23 -7.46
C TRP A 11 9.63 -17.04 -8.78
N ASP A 12 9.33 -18.34 -8.76
CA ASP A 12 9.16 -19.13 -9.99
C ASP A 12 7.96 -18.59 -10.83
N PRO A 13 8.19 -18.03 -12.04
CA PRO A 13 7.16 -17.38 -12.85
C PRO A 13 6.56 -18.33 -13.90
N ARG A 14 6.48 -19.64 -13.65
CA ARG A 14 5.82 -20.56 -14.58
C ARG A 14 4.33 -20.19 -14.71
N PRO A 15 3.78 -20.20 -15.95
CA PRO A 15 2.41 -19.79 -16.20
C PRO A 15 1.47 -20.75 -15.49
N CYS A 16 0.68 -20.22 -14.56
CA CYS A 16 -0.47 -20.89 -13.99
C CYS A 16 -1.50 -21.14 -15.12
N MET A 17 -1.27 -22.18 -15.91
CA MET A 17 -2.32 -22.91 -16.58
C MET A 17 -3.24 -23.41 -15.47
N LEU A 18 -4.42 -22.78 -15.41
CA LEU A 18 -5.51 -23.07 -14.50
C LEU A 18 -5.86 -24.56 -14.53
N GLU A 19 -5.44 -25.32 -13.52
CA GLU A 19 -6.25 -26.44 -13.09
C GLU A 19 -7.50 -25.86 -12.43
N LYS A 20 -8.67 -26.24 -12.94
CA LYS A 20 -9.98 -25.86 -12.38
C LYS A 20 -10.11 -26.45 -10.96
N GLY A 21 -9.54 -25.73 -10.00
CA GLY A 21 -9.81 -25.90 -8.58
C GLY A 21 -11.19 -25.34 -8.25
N THR A 22 -11.89 -26.05 -7.39
CA THR A 22 -13.19 -25.70 -6.79
C THR A 22 -13.21 -24.24 -6.32
N PRO A 23 -14.33 -23.50 -6.49
CA PRO A 23 -14.42 -22.12 -6.03
C PRO A 23 -14.23 -22.10 -4.51
N VAL A 24 -13.10 -21.57 -4.04
CA VAL A 24 -12.99 -21.13 -2.66
C VAL A 24 -13.75 -19.82 -2.59
N GLU A 25 -14.88 -19.83 -1.89
CA GLU A 25 -15.55 -18.60 -1.49
C GLU A 25 -14.61 -17.83 -0.54
N VAL A 26 -13.73 -17.02 -1.12
CA VAL A 26 -13.01 -15.99 -0.37
C VAL A 26 -14.04 -14.93 -0.07
N ALA A 27 -14.61 -14.97 1.14
CA ALA A 27 -15.37 -13.86 1.67
C ALA A 27 -14.47 -12.62 1.62
N SER A 28 -14.64 -11.77 0.60
CA SER A 28 -13.86 -10.55 0.47
C SER A 28 -14.32 -9.62 1.59
N ASP A 29 -13.55 -9.56 2.67
CA ASP A 29 -13.70 -8.52 3.70
C ASP A 29 -13.16 -7.17 3.18
N GLY A 30 -13.39 -6.89 1.89
CA GLY A 30 -12.69 -5.90 1.07
C GLY A 30 -12.53 -4.57 1.78
N GLY A 31 -11.29 -4.12 1.90
CA GLY A 31 -10.90 -2.87 2.58
C GLY A 31 -10.26 -3.05 3.95
N ASN A 32 -10.04 -4.29 4.41
CA ASN A 32 -9.36 -4.51 5.70
C ASN A 32 -7.82 -4.65 5.60
N ARG A 33 -7.28 -4.80 4.39
CA ARG A 33 -5.84 -4.96 4.17
C ARG A 33 -5.11 -3.65 3.93
N VAL A 34 -3.91 -3.57 4.48
CA VAL A 34 -2.90 -2.56 4.20
C VAL A 34 -1.68 -3.28 3.65
N TYR A 35 -1.23 -2.87 2.48
CA TYR A 35 -0.07 -3.43 1.82
C TYR A 35 1.15 -2.55 2.10
N VAL A 36 2.27 -3.16 2.48
CA VAL A 36 3.48 -2.45 2.85
C VAL A 36 4.63 -2.93 1.99
N ILE A 37 5.16 -2.02 1.18
CA ILE A 37 6.37 -2.24 0.40
C ILE A 37 7.57 -2.03 1.33
N SER A 38 8.38 -3.07 1.47
CA SER A 38 9.61 -3.01 2.26
C SER A 38 10.75 -3.73 1.57
N MET A 39 11.95 -3.15 1.64
CA MET A 39 13.17 -3.84 1.20
C MET A 39 13.65 -4.86 2.25
N GLN A 40 13.02 -4.93 3.43
CA GLN A 40 13.39 -5.89 4.47
C GLN A 40 13.32 -7.33 3.94
N GLY A 41 14.40 -8.09 4.16
CA GLY A 41 14.52 -9.47 3.65
C GLY A 41 14.78 -9.60 2.14
N THR A 42 14.89 -8.49 1.40
CA THR A 42 15.19 -8.54 -0.05
C THR A 42 16.69 -8.81 -0.27
N PRO A 43 17.07 -9.81 -1.10
CA PRO A 43 18.48 -10.10 -1.37
C PRO A 43 19.24 -8.92 -2.01
N GLY A 44 20.46 -8.67 -1.54
CA GLY A 44 21.37 -7.68 -2.12
C GLY A 44 21.11 -6.23 -1.71
N VAL A 45 20.11 -5.96 -0.87
CA VAL A 45 19.83 -4.60 -0.36
C VAL A 45 20.75 -4.23 0.79
N HIS A 46 20.87 -2.92 1.03
CA HIS A 46 21.66 -2.40 2.14
C HIS A 46 21.11 -2.82 3.51
N ALA A 47 21.99 -3.13 4.46
CA ALA A 47 21.64 -3.61 5.80
C ALA A 47 20.78 -2.63 6.61
N SER A 48 20.77 -1.34 6.27
CA SER A 48 19.89 -0.34 6.88
C SER A 48 18.40 -0.57 6.60
N ASN A 49 18.04 -1.52 5.73
CA ASN A 49 16.66 -1.93 5.52
C ASN A 49 16.19 -3.03 6.47
N GLN A 50 17.07 -3.53 7.34
CA GLN A 50 16.63 -4.43 8.41
C GLN A 50 15.73 -3.66 9.38
N GLU A 51 14.72 -4.37 9.90
CA GLU A 51 13.74 -3.88 10.88
C GLU A 51 12.84 -2.71 10.43
N ARG A 52 12.97 -2.21 9.19
CA ARG A 52 12.12 -1.11 8.69
C ARG A 52 10.64 -1.46 8.66
N LEU A 53 10.29 -2.69 8.25
CA LEU A 53 8.91 -3.16 8.28
C LEU A 53 8.42 -3.32 9.72
N ASP A 54 9.27 -3.82 10.60
CA ASP A 54 8.94 -3.98 12.02
C ASP A 54 8.69 -2.62 12.69
N ASP A 55 9.51 -1.62 12.37
CA ASP A 55 9.35 -0.23 12.80
C ASP A 55 8.04 0.39 12.28
N PHE A 56 7.70 0.16 11.01
CA PHE A 56 6.43 0.59 10.44
C PHE A 56 5.25 0.02 11.24
N LEU A 57 5.25 -1.29 11.47
CA LEU A 57 4.19 -1.98 12.20
C LEU A 57 4.10 -1.52 13.66
N ALA A 58 5.26 -1.30 14.30
CA ALA A 58 5.34 -0.78 15.66
C ALA A 58 4.75 0.64 15.75
N LYS A 59 5.08 1.53 14.81
CA LYS A 59 4.55 2.90 14.76
C LYS A 59 3.06 2.94 14.46
N TRP A 60 2.58 2.07 13.58
CA TRP A 60 1.15 1.92 13.33
C TRP A 60 0.41 1.46 14.59
N LYS A 61 0.97 0.47 15.29
CA LYS A 61 0.42 -0.04 16.56
C LYS A 61 0.42 1.01 17.66
N GLU A 62 1.48 1.80 17.77
CA GLU A 62 1.57 2.93 18.71
C GLU A 62 0.46 3.96 18.44
N LYS A 63 0.24 4.30 17.16
CA LYS A 63 -0.73 5.32 16.76
C LYS A 63 -2.17 4.86 16.87
N CYS A 64 -2.46 3.64 16.45
CA CYS A 64 -3.82 3.09 16.31
C CYS A 64 -4.28 2.29 17.53
N GLY A 65 -3.37 1.91 18.42
CA GLY A 65 -3.63 1.00 19.51
C GLY A 65 -3.82 -0.46 19.06
N LEU A 66 -3.81 -1.35 20.04
CA LEU A 66 -3.85 -2.81 19.82
C LEU A 66 -5.13 -3.29 19.15
N THR A 67 -6.26 -2.66 19.44
CA THR A 67 -7.58 -3.10 18.95
C THR A 67 -7.72 -2.88 17.44
N ALA A 68 -7.27 -1.73 16.94
CA ALA A 68 -7.27 -1.42 15.51
C ALA A 68 -6.30 -2.32 14.73
N THR A 69 -5.14 -2.67 15.32
CA THR A 69 -4.20 -3.62 14.68
C THR A 69 -4.69 -5.06 14.65
N LYS A 70 -5.62 -5.45 15.53
CA LYS A 70 -6.29 -6.75 15.42
C LYS A 70 -7.30 -6.79 14.27
N GLN A 71 -7.76 -5.61 13.84
CA GLN A 71 -8.70 -5.49 12.74
C GLN A 71 -7.94 -5.35 11.43
N THR A 72 -6.96 -4.43 11.33
CA THR A 72 -6.18 -4.24 10.11
C THR A 72 -5.24 -5.40 9.83
N MET A 73 -5.35 -5.97 8.63
CA MET A 73 -4.44 -6.99 8.13
C MET A 73 -3.30 -6.34 7.35
N PHE A 74 -2.04 -6.60 7.72
CA PHE A 74 -0.89 -6.12 6.96
C PHE A 74 -0.38 -7.20 6.01
N GLU A 75 -0.26 -6.87 4.73
CA GLU A 75 0.39 -7.70 3.73
C GLU A 75 1.76 -7.09 3.41
N HIS A 76 2.83 -7.86 3.62
CA HIS A 76 4.16 -7.46 3.19
C HIS A 76 4.31 -7.70 1.68
N CYS A 77 4.63 -6.64 0.94
CA CYS A 77 5.03 -6.67 -0.45
C CYS A 77 6.57 -6.52 -0.54
N PRO A 78 7.32 -7.60 -0.87
CA PRO A 78 8.76 -7.51 -0.95
C PRO A 78 9.24 -6.50 -1.99
N GLY A 79 10.21 -5.70 -1.59
CA GLY A 79 10.93 -4.78 -2.44
C GLY A 79 11.67 -5.50 -3.57
N ILE A 80 11.79 -4.87 -4.73
CA ILE A 80 12.64 -5.34 -5.82
C ILE A 80 13.93 -4.53 -5.83
N HIS A 81 15.06 -5.20 -5.65
CA HIS A 81 16.37 -4.57 -5.77
C HIS A 81 16.78 -4.50 -7.25
N ASP A 82 16.80 -3.28 -7.81
CA ASP A 82 17.23 -3.01 -9.18
C ASP A 82 18.19 -1.81 -9.20
N PRO A 83 19.31 -1.87 -9.94
CA PRO A 83 20.29 -0.78 -9.98
C PRO A 83 19.77 0.49 -10.67
N ARG A 84 18.70 0.40 -11.48
CA ARG A 84 18.10 1.57 -12.13
C ARG A 84 17.26 2.33 -11.09
N ARG A 85 17.63 3.58 -10.83
CA ARG A 85 16.96 4.45 -9.87
C ARG A 85 15.44 4.44 -10.08
N GLY A 86 14.70 4.07 -9.05
CA GLY A 86 13.24 4.07 -9.03
C GLY A 86 12.57 2.86 -9.69
N TYR A 87 13.26 2.11 -10.55
CA TYR A 87 12.66 0.99 -11.28
C TYR A 87 12.18 -0.11 -10.32
N GLY A 88 13.04 -0.54 -9.39
CA GLY A 88 12.69 -1.58 -8.41
C GLY A 88 11.46 -1.22 -7.59
N LEU A 89 11.40 0.02 -7.10
CA LEU A 89 10.24 0.53 -6.36
C LEU A 89 8.97 0.55 -7.22
N THR A 90 9.05 1.00 -8.48
CA THR A 90 7.91 0.96 -9.40
C THR A 90 7.41 -0.46 -9.62
N ILE A 91 8.30 -1.43 -9.83
CA ILE A 91 7.90 -2.84 -9.97
C ILE A 91 7.26 -3.37 -8.69
N SER A 92 7.79 -3.05 -7.51
CA SER A 92 7.17 -3.43 -6.24
C SER A 92 5.76 -2.89 -6.10
N PHE A 93 5.50 -1.63 -6.48
CA PHE A 93 4.13 -1.08 -6.53
C PHE A 93 3.23 -1.86 -7.47
N LEU A 94 3.67 -2.14 -8.70
CA LEU A 94 2.87 -2.88 -9.67
C LEU A 94 2.51 -4.29 -9.17
N LEU A 95 3.48 -5.03 -8.62
CA LEU A 95 3.25 -6.37 -8.08
C LEU A 95 2.30 -6.33 -6.87
N CYS A 96 2.46 -5.33 -6.02
CA CYS A 96 1.65 -5.16 -4.82
C CYS A 96 0.19 -4.79 -5.16
N LEU A 97 -0.01 -3.91 -6.16
CA LEU A 97 -1.34 -3.58 -6.68
C LEU A 97 -1.98 -4.77 -7.41
N GLN A 98 -1.21 -5.52 -8.19
CA GLN A 98 -1.70 -6.76 -8.81
C GLN A 98 -2.15 -7.76 -7.74
N ARG A 99 -1.38 -7.92 -6.67
CA ARG A 99 -1.75 -8.77 -5.54
C ARG A 99 -3.05 -8.32 -4.87
N ALA A 100 -3.25 -7.02 -4.68
CA ALA A 100 -4.49 -6.48 -4.15
C ALA A 100 -5.70 -6.77 -5.07
N LYS A 101 -5.49 -6.64 -6.38
CA LYS A 101 -6.48 -6.99 -7.40
C LYS A 101 -6.85 -8.48 -7.35
N ASP A 102 -5.85 -9.36 -7.32
CA ASP A 102 -6.04 -10.82 -7.26
C ASP A 102 -6.80 -11.27 -6.00
N LEU A 103 -6.66 -10.52 -4.92
CA LEU A 103 -7.38 -10.74 -3.66
C LEU A 103 -8.77 -10.09 -3.62
N GLY A 104 -9.18 -9.40 -4.68
CA GLY A 104 -10.51 -8.77 -4.79
C GLY A 104 -10.70 -7.57 -3.85
N GLU A 105 -9.61 -6.86 -3.50
CA GLU A 105 -9.73 -5.65 -2.68
C GLU A 105 -10.44 -4.54 -3.46
N LYS A 106 -11.49 -3.97 -2.85
CA LYS A 106 -12.23 -2.84 -3.43
C LYS A 106 -11.38 -1.58 -3.53
N VAL A 107 -10.47 -1.40 -2.57
CA VAL A 107 -9.50 -0.31 -2.54
C VAL A 107 -8.20 -0.85 -1.96
N ALA A 108 -7.11 -0.68 -2.69
CA ALA A 108 -5.78 -1.05 -2.26
C ALA A 108 -5.12 0.11 -1.51
N PHE A 109 -4.87 -0.06 -0.21
CA PHE A 109 -4.06 0.86 0.59
C PHE A 109 -2.62 0.38 0.57
N VAL A 110 -1.73 1.08 -0.13
CA VAL A 110 -0.32 0.71 -0.31
C VAL A 110 0.57 1.78 0.30
N PHE A 111 1.51 1.38 1.16
CA PHE A 111 2.48 2.26 1.79
C PHE A 111 3.91 1.75 1.58
N GLU A 112 4.87 2.67 1.58
CA GLU A 112 6.27 2.34 1.85
C GLU A 112 6.49 2.21 3.36
N ASP A 113 7.46 1.40 3.78
CA ASP A 113 7.75 1.15 5.21
C ASP A 113 8.31 2.37 5.98
N ASP A 114 8.63 3.49 5.31
CA ASP A 114 8.94 4.78 5.95
C ASP A 114 7.72 5.69 6.11
N ALA A 115 6.55 5.30 5.59
CA ALA A 115 5.32 6.04 5.82
C ALA A 115 4.98 6.08 7.32
N ARG A 116 4.48 7.22 7.79
CA ARG A 116 4.07 7.43 9.19
C ARG A 116 2.67 8.03 9.23
N LEU A 117 1.81 7.43 10.04
CA LEU A 117 0.47 7.96 10.29
C LEU A 117 0.53 9.22 11.16
N LEU A 118 -0.11 10.30 10.69
CA LEU A 118 -0.22 11.55 11.44
C LEU A 118 -1.45 11.57 12.35
N ASP A 119 -2.49 10.81 12.00
CA ASP A 119 -3.74 10.66 12.76
C ASP A 119 -4.25 9.22 12.73
N VAL A 120 -5.43 8.98 13.28
CA VAL A 120 -6.01 7.64 13.44
C VAL A 120 -7.00 7.25 12.33
N THR A 121 -7.18 8.10 11.31
CA THR A 121 -8.23 7.96 10.28
C THR A 121 -8.06 6.71 9.42
N LEU A 122 -6.84 6.16 9.33
CA LEU A 122 -6.53 4.98 8.51
C LEU A 122 -6.41 3.69 9.33
N CYS A 123 -6.63 3.75 10.65
CA CYS A 123 -6.32 2.68 11.59
C CYS A 123 -7.17 1.42 11.44
N ASP A 124 -8.44 1.57 11.04
CA ASP A 124 -9.38 0.47 10.89
C ASP A 124 -10.21 0.61 9.61
N LYS A 125 -10.89 -0.49 9.25
CA LYS A 125 -11.68 -0.59 8.02
C LYS A 125 -12.79 0.46 7.93
N ASN A 126 -13.48 0.76 9.02
CA ASN A 126 -14.60 1.70 9.01
C ASN A 126 -14.10 3.13 8.85
N SER A 127 -13.08 3.51 9.59
CA SER A 127 -12.44 4.83 9.46
C SER A 127 -11.88 5.04 8.05
N ARG A 128 -11.27 4.00 7.45
CA ARG A 128 -10.83 4.04 6.05
C ARG A 128 -12.00 4.19 5.07
N ALA A 129 -13.09 3.46 5.27
CA ALA A 129 -14.27 3.57 4.41
C ALA A 129 -14.92 4.96 4.51
N GLU A 130 -15.03 5.51 5.71
CA GLU A 130 -15.51 6.87 5.95
C GLU A 130 -14.61 7.90 5.27
N TYR A 131 -13.28 7.77 5.42
CA TYR A 131 -12.31 8.63 4.75
C TYR A 131 -12.53 8.62 3.23
N LEU A 132 -12.64 7.44 2.62
CA LEU A 132 -12.82 7.30 1.18
C LEU A 132 -14.19 7.75 0.67
N SER A 133 -15.21 7.83 1.53
CA SER A 133 -16.58 8.20 1.12
C SER A 133 -16.70 9.62 0.54
N GLY A 134 -15.72 10.48 0.82
CA GLY A 134 -15.64 11.83 0.26
C GLY A 134 -14.92 11.91 -1.10
N LEU A 135 -14.43 10.80 -1.64
CA LEU A 135 -13.71 10.81 -2.91
C LEU A 135 -14.67 11.03 -4.09
N PRO A 136 -14.26 11.82 -5.11
CA PRO A 136 -14.97 11.85 -6.37
C PRO A 136 -15.07 10.45 -7.00
N ASP A 137 -16.21 10.11 -7.59
CA ASP A 137 -16.44 8.81 -8.24
C ASP A 137 -15.41 8.51 -9.35
N ASN A 138 -14.85 9.57 -9.96
CA ASN A 138 -13.83 9.48 -11.01
C ASN A 138 -12.39 9.59 -10.48
N ALA A 139 -12.16 9.50 -9.17
CA ALA A 139 -10.82 9.51 -8.62
C ALA A 139 -10.04 8.28 -9.10
N PHE A 140 -8.91 8.52 -9.76
CA PHE A 140 -8.01 7.45 -10.21
C PHE A 140 -7.20 6.87 -9.04
N LEU A 141 -6.65 7.74 -8.19
CA LEU A 141 -5.95 7.37 -6.97
C LEU A 141 -6.00 8.51 -5.97
N THR A 142 -5.75 8.18 -4.71
CA THR A 142 -5.59 9.14 -3.62
C THR A 142 -4.20 9.01 -3.06
N PHE A 143 -3.47 10.12 -2.98
CA PHE A 143 -2.22 10.12 -2.25
C PHE A 143 -2.49 10.28 -0.74
N LEU A 144 -1.96 9.37 0.06
CA LEU A 144 -2.13 9.33 1.52
C LEU A 144 -0.95 9.96 2.27
N GLY A 145 0.15 10.21 1.57
CA GLY A 145 1.36 10.74 2.16
C GLY A 145 2.36 11.16 1.10
N GLY A 146 3.14 12.20 1.41
CA GLY A 146 4.15 12.72 0.50
C GLY A 146 4.68 14.08 0.95
N HIS A 147 5.66 14.58 0.21
CA HIS A 147 6.26 15.90 0.43
C HIS A 147 6.09 16.82 -0.78
N THR A 148 6.33 18.10 -0.55
CA THR A 148 6.43 19.13 -1.61
C THR A 148 5.23 19.13 -2.57
N TRP A 149 4.02 19.14 -1.98
CA TRP A 149 2.77 19.17 -2.74
C TRP A 149 2.64 20.44 -3.57
N LYS A 150 2.27 20.28 -4.84
CA LYS A 150 1.84 21.36 -5.72
C LYS A 150 0.35 21.23 -5.98
N TYR A 151 -0.34 22.37 -5.96
CA TYR A 151 -1.78 22.45 -6.14
C TYR A 151 -2.11 23.44 -7.27
N PRO A 152 -3.26 23.29 -7.95
CA PRO A 152 -3.71 24.26 -8.93
C PRO A 152 -3.83 25.67 -8.31
N LYS A 153 -3.33 26.70 -9.00
CA LYS A 153 -3.32 28.09 -8.50
C LYS A 153 -4.72 28.69 -8.28
N ASN A 154 -5.73 28.15 -8.97
CA ASN A 154 -7.09 28.68 -8.99
C ASN A 154 -8.08 27.95 -8.06
N THR A 155 -7.60 27.10 -7.15
CA THR A 155 -8.47 26.61 -6.07
C THR A 155 -8.71 27.74 -5.08
N THR A 156 -9.77 28.52 -5.29
CA THR A 156 -10.36 29.50 -4.36
C THR A 156 -10.99 28.84 -3.13
N GLY A 157 -10.83 27.53 -2.95
CA GLY A 157 -11.14 26.82 -1.72
C GLY A 157 -10.21 27.29 -0.60
N SER A 158 -10.57 28.43 0.01
CA SER A 158 -10.17 28.72 1.38
C SER A 158 -10.43 27.48 2.21
N PHE A 159 -9.43 27.04 2.98
CA PHE A 159 -9.70 26.16 4.11
C PHE A 159 -10.77 26.87 4.93
N SER A 160 -12.01 26.38 4.85
CA SER A 160 -13.01 26.72 5.83
C SER A 160 -12.79 25.70 6.95
N PRO A 161 -12.40 26.12 8.16
CA PRO A 161 -12.36 25.21 9.31
C PRO A 161 -13.73 24.57 9.59
N LEU A 162 -14.79 25.08 8.96
CA LEU A 162 -16.19 24.68 9.12
C LEU A 162 -16.68 23.71 8.03
N SER A 163 -15.89 23.43 6.98
CA SER A 163 -16.20 22.41 5.98
C SER A 163 -14.90 21.95 5.28
N PRO A 164 -14.15 21.03 5.91
CA PRO A 164 -12.99 20.44 5.27
C PRO A 164 -13.47 19.51 4.17
N GLN A 165 -13.29 19.91 2.91
CA GLN A 165 -13.26 18.93 1.81
C GLN A 165 -12.10 17.96 2.15
N PRO A 166 -12.36 16.66 2.37
CA PRO A 166 -11.32 15.72 2.82
C PRO A 166 -10.23 15.50 1.78
N PHE A 167 -10.49 15.89 0.53
CA PHE A 167 -9.59 15.71 -0.60
C PHE A 167 -9.36 17.01 -1.36
N ARG A 168 -8.14 17.13 -1.89
CA ARG A 168 -7.75 18.24 -2.76
C ARG A 168 -7.04 17.67 -3.98
N GLU A 169 -7.44 18.12 -5.16
CA GLU A 169 -6.72 17.84 -6.38
C GLU A 169 -5.27 18.36 -6.27
N THR A 170 -4.30 17.49 -6.56
CA THR A 170 -2.88 17.84 -6.57
C THR A 170 -2.33 17.75 -7.99
N LEU A 171 -1.43 18.67 -8.33
CA LEU A 171 -0.69 18.63 -9.60
C LEU A 171 0.49 17.67 -9.54
N SER A 172 1.17 17.60 -8.38
CA SER A 172 2.34 16.75 -8.17
C SER A 172 2.73 16.71 -6.70
N SER A 173 3.39 15.63 -6.29
CA SER A 173 4.17 15.51 -5.04
C SER A 173 5.56 14.99 -5.36
N TYR A 174 6.54 15.31 -4.51
CA TYR A 174 7.84 14.66 -4.51
C TYR A 174 7.93 13.74 -3.30
N GLY A 175 8.19 12.45 -3.52
CA GLY A 175 8.34 11.45 -2.46
C GLY A 175 7.02 11.07 -1.80
N SER A 176 6.04 10.62 -2.58
CA SER A 176 4.81 10.04 -2.04
C SER A 176 5.06 8.63 -1.55
N TYR A 177 4.69 8.35 -0.31
CA TYR A 177 4.97 7.10 0.41
C TYR A 177 3.70 6.31 0.76
N GLY A 178 2.53 6.74 0.26
CA GLY A 178 1.25 6.10 0.56
C GLY A 178 0.17 6.43 -0.46
N PHE A 179 -0.61 5.44 -0.85
CA PHE A 179 -1.63 5.51 -1.88
C PHE A 179 -2.87 4.70 -1.49
N ALA A 180 -4.05 5.21 -1.83
CA ALA A 180 -5.28 4.42 -1.92
C ALA A 180 -5.71 4.36 -3.38
N VAL A 181 -5.84 3.16 -3.92
CA VAL A 181 -6.19 2.92 -5.33
C VAL A 181 -7.49 2.14 -5.41
N PRO A 182 -8.58 2.74 -5.91
CA PRO A 182 -9.82 2.03 -6.16
C PRO A 182 -9.64 0.87 -7.14
N GLN A 183 -10.41 -0.20 -6.97
CA GLN A 183 -10.32 -1.39 -7.82
C GLN A 183 -10.56 -1.06 -9.30
N HIS A 184 -11.49 -0.15 -9.61
CA HIS A 184 -11.77 0.26 -11.00
C HIS A 184 -10.59 0.97 -11.69
N SER A 185 -9.58 1.40 -10.93
CA SER A 185 -8.34 1.98 -11.45
C SER A 185 -7.25 0.95 -11.70
N LEU A 186 -7.49 -0.33 -11.34
CA LEU A 186 -6.57 -1.45 -11.53
C LEU A 186 -6.93 -2.33 -12.74
N ASP A 187 -8.03 -2.01 -13.43
CA ASP A 187 -8.54 -2.69 -14.64
C ASP A 187 -8.14 -1.95 -15.92
#